data_AF-A0A167D8H0-F1
#
_entry.id   AF-A0A167D8H0-F1
#
_cell.length_a   1.000
_cell.length_b   1.000
_cell.length_c   1.000
_cell.angle_alpha   90.00
_cell.angle_beta   90.00
_cell.angle_gamma   90.00
#
_symmetry.space_group_name_H-M   'P 1'
#
loop_
_entity.id
_entity.type
_entity.pdbx_description
1 polymer ?
#
loop_
_entity_poly.entity_id
_entity_poly.type
_entity_poly.pdbx_seq_one_letter_code
_entity_poly.pdbx_strand_id
1 'polypeptide(L)'
;MNIINEQVSELEELTTTLIQRIEQVDYEEFVTFSERREQLVHQLEMSQGDLTSEDKQRLRKIIESDEVILSTMNALKQQASEWLLNQGAVKEQKNAYDSGYTVESMFIDHKK
;
A
#
# COMPACT_ATOMS: atom_id res chain seq x y z
N MET A 1 13.03 -23.76 -24.18
CA MET A 1 12.53 -22.49 -23.63
C MET A 1 13.39 -22.19 -22.41
N ASN A 2 13.87 -20.95 -22.24
CA ASN A 2 14.82 -20.60 -21.17
C ASN A 2 14.03 -20.16 -19.94
N ILE A 3 14.23 -20.83 -18.80
CA ILE A 3 13.53 -20.56 -17.53
C ILE A 3 13.63 -19.08 -17.12
N ILE A 4 14.79 -18.45 -17.36
CA ILE A 4 15.00 -17.03 -17.08
C ILE A 4 14.08 -16.14 -17.91
N ASN A 5 13.91 -16.47 -19.19
CA ASN A 5 13.07 -15.68 -20.07
C ASN A 5 11.59 -15.79 -19.68
N GLU A 6 11.15 -16.97 -19.22
CA GLU A 6 9.81 -17.18 -18.68
C GLU A 6 9.59 -16.35 -17.42
N GLN A 7 10.53 -16.38 -16.47
CA GLN A 7 10.45 -15.58 -15.24
C GLN A 7 10.45 -14.08 -15.51
N VAL A 8 11.29 -13.59 -16.44
CA VAL A 8 11.29 -12.18 -16.86
C VAL A 8 9.96 -11.80 -17.51
N SER A 9 9.36 -12.70 -18.29
CA SER A 9 8.06 -12.48 -18.91
C SER A 9 6.93 -12.38 -17.88
N GLU A 10 6.96 -13.25 -16.87
CA GLU A 10 5.98 -13.20 -15.80
C GLU A 10 6.11 -11.92 -14.97
N LEU A 11 7.34 -11.49 -14.69
CA LEU A 11 7.62 -10.22 -14.01
C LEU A 11 7.12 -9.00 -14.81
N GLU A 12 7.29 -9.03 -16.13
CA GLU A 12 6.80 -7.99 -17.03
C GLU A 12 5.27 -7.95 -17.09
N GLU A 13 4.62 -9.11 -17.20
CA GLU A 13 3.16 -9.22 -17.20
C GLU A 13 2.55 -8.76 -15.87
N LEU A 14 3.12 -9.21 -14.74
CA LEU A 14 2.71 -8.82 -13.40
C LEU A 14 2.77 -7.29 -13.23
N THR A 15 3.90 -6.69 -13.64
CA THR A 15 4.13 -5.25 -13.53
C THR A 15 3.19 -4.46 -14.46
N THR A 16 3.05 -4.89 -15.71
CA THR A 16 2.20 -4.19 -16.70
C THR A 16 0.72 -4.26 -16.30
N THR A 17 0.26 -5.41 -15.82
CA THR A 17 -1.12 -5.60 -15.37
C THR A 17 -1.45 -4.72 -14.18
N LEU A 18 -0.53 -4.59 -13.21
CA LEU A 18 -0.70 -3.68 -12.08
C LEU A 18 -0.80 -2.22 -12.58
N ILE A 19 0.10 -1.80 -13.46
CA ILE A 19 0.17 -0.42 -13.94
C ILE A 19 -1.07 -0.02 -14.72
N GLN A 20 -1.60 -0.91 -15.56
CA GLN A 20 -2.82 -0.66 -16.34
C GLN A 20 -4.04 -0.32 -15.47
N ARG A 21 -4.07 -0.83 -14.23
CA ARG A 21 -5.19 -0.64 -13.30
C ARG A 21 -4.79 0.09 -12.04
N ILE A 22 -3.61 0.73 -12.00
CA ILE A 22 -2.96 1.22 -10.77
C ILE A 22 -3.81 2.18 -9.94
N GLU A 23 -4.69 2.95 -10.57
CA GLU A 23 -5.62 3.88 -9.90
C GLU A 23 -6.78 3.17 -9.18
N GLN A 24 -7.00 1.88 -9.49
CA GLN A 24 -8.08 1.04 -8.96
C GLN A 24 -7.56 -0.01 -7.97
N VAL A 25 -6.24 -0.15 -7.84
CA VAL A 25 -5.59 -1.13 -6.98
C VAL A 25 -5.68 -0.68 -5.53
N ASP A 26 -6.14 -1.57 -4.67
CA ASP A 26 -6.14 -1.34 -3.22
C ASP A 26 -4.86 -1.82 -2.53
N TYR A 27 -4.78 -1.56 -1.23
CA TYR A 27 -3.61 -1.95 -0.44
C TYR A 27 -3.36 -3.47 -0.42
N GLU A 28 -4.41 -4.30 -0.37
CA GLU A 28 -4.26 -5.76 -0.30
C GLU A 28 -3.71 -6.31 -1.63
N GLU A 29 -4.17 -5.75 -2.74
CA GLU A 29 -3.63 -6.06 -4.07
C GLU A 29 -2.16 -5.62 -4.22
N PHE A 30 -1.75 -4.47 -3.67
CA PHE A 30 -0.34 -4.06 -3.64
C PHE A 30 0.53 -5.00 -2.80
N VAL A 31 0.02 -5.51 -1.67
CA VAL A 31 0.72 -6.52 -0.86
C VAL A 31 0.92 -7.80 -1.68
N THR A 32 -0.15 -8.31 -2.28
CA THR A 32 -0.11 -9.54 -3.10
C THR A 32 0.86 -9.38 -4.28
N PHE A 33 0.86 -8.21 -4.93
CA PHE A 33 1.80 -7.88 -5.98
C PHE A 33 3.25 -7.91 -5.49
N SER A 34 3.54 -7.26 -4.35
CA SER A 34 4.90 -7.19 -3.79
C SER A 34 5.41 -8.60 -3.45
N GLU A 35 4.59 -9.43 -2.82
CA GLU A 35 4.93 -10.80 -2.48
C GLU A 35 5.19 -11.65 -3.74
N ARG A 36 4.32 -11.56 -4.75
CA ARG A 36 4.51 -12.30 -6.00
C ARG A 36 5.78 -11.86 -6.72
N ARG A 37 6.05 -10.56 -6.75
CA ARG A 37 7.24 -9.99 -7.38
C ARG A 37 8.51 -10.46 -6.67
N GLU A 38 8.53 -10.45 -5.34
CA GLU A 38 9.66 -10.95 -4.55
C GLU A 38 9.96 -12.43 -4.84
N GLN A 39 8.92 -13.26 -4.91
CA GLN A 39 9.08 -14.67 -5.29
C GLN A 39 9.72 -14.83 -6.68
N LEU A 40 9.27 -14.07 -7.68
CA LEU A 40 9.82 -14.13 -9.04
C LEU A 40 11.26 -13.64 -9.11
N VAL A 41 11.60 -12.57 -8.39
CA VAL A 41 12.97 -12.06 -8.29
C VAL A 41 13.88 -13.11 -7.65
N HIS A 42 13.46 -13.73 -6.54
CA HIS A 42 14.25 -14.81 -5.94
C HIS A 42 14.44 -16.01 -6.86
N GLN A 43 13.42 -16.40 -7.62
CA GLN A 43 13.55 -17.47 -8.61
C GLN A 43 14.54 -17.10 -9.73
N LEU A 44 14.57 -15.84 -10.16
CA LEU A 44 15.56 -15.32 -11.10
C LEU A 44 16.98 -15.36 -10.53
N GLU A 45 17.16 -14.92 -9.27
CA GLU A 45 18.45 -14.95 -8.58
C GLU A 45 19.02 -16.38 -8.43
N MET A 46 18.14 -17.36 -8.22
CA MET A 46 18.51 -18.77 -8.08
C MET A 46 18.76 -19.49 -9.41
N SER A 47 18.36 -18.88 -10.54
CA SER A 47 18.47 -19.52 -11.84
C SER A 47 19.91 -19.48 -12.36
N GLN A 48 20.46 -20.65 -12.73
CA GLN A 48 21.87 -20.78 -13.19
C GLN A 48 22.08 -20.43 -14.67
N GLY A 49 21.41 -19.40 -15.19
CA GLY A 49 21.54 -18.97 -16.58
C GLY A 49 21.97 -17.51 -16.71
N ASP A 50 22.55 -17.18 -17.86
CA ASP A 50 22.90 -15.80 -18.17
C ASP A 50 21.66 -15.04 -18.68
N LEU A 51 21.44 -13.85 -18.12
CA LEU A 51 20.49 -12.89 -18.67
C LEU A 51 20.97 -12.40 -20.04
N THR A 52 20.14 -12.58 -21.06
CA THR A 52 20.41 -12.03 -22.39
C THR A 52 20.32 -10.50 -22.38
N SER A 53 20.81 -9.84 -23.43
CA SER A 53 20.65 -8.38 -23.58
C SER A 53 19.18 -7.97 -23.63
N GLU A 54 18.32 -8.81 -24.21
CA GLU A 54 16.87 -8.57 -24.29
C GLU A 54 16.22 -8.67 -22.91
N ASP A 55 16.56 -9.71 -22.12
CA ASP A 55 16.05 -9.87 -20.75
C ASP A 55 16.43 -8.66 -19.88
N LYS A 56 17.68 -8.19 -20.00
CA LYS A 56 18.16 -7.00 -19.29
C LYS A 56 17.40 -5.74 -19.69
N GLN A 57 17.05 -5.59 -20.96
CA GLN A 57 16.27 -4.44 -21.43
C GLN A 57 14.84 -4.47 -20.86
N ARG A 58 14.21 -5.65 -20.81
CA ARG A 58 12.87 -5.83 -20.22
C ARG A 58 12.89 -5.52 -18.73
N LEU A 59 13.88 -6.05 -17.99
CA LEU A 59 14.07 -5.74 -16.57
C LEU A 59 14.27 -4.24 -16.30
N ARG A 60 14.99 -3.52 -17.16
CA ARG A 60 15.13 -2.05 -17.02
C ARG A 60 13.79 -1.32 -17.14
N LYS A 61 12.93 -1.69 -18.10
CA LYS A 61 11.60 -1.09 -18.24
C LYS A 61 10.72 -1.36 -17.02
N ILE A 62 10.84 -2.56 -16.43
CA ILE A 62 10.15 -2.90 -15.18
C ILE A 62 10.63 -1.96 -14.07
N ILE A 63 11.94 -1.81 -13.89
CA ILE A 63 12.53 -0.91 -12.87
C ILE A 63 12.11 0.54 -13.08
N GLU A 64 12.10 1.04 -14.32
CA GLU A 64 11.64 2.40 -14.66
C GLU A 64 10.18 2.63 -14.23
N SER A 65 9.38 1.58 -14.19
CA SER A 65 7.97 1.66 -13.80
C SER A 65 7.76 1.64 -12.28
N ASP A 66 8.77 1.28 -11.50
CA ASP A 66 8.69 1.17 -10.04
C ASP A 66 8.40 2.50 -9.37
N GLU A 67 8.86 3.61 -9.94
CA GLU A 67 8.61 4.95 -9.41
C GLU A 67 7.09 5.24 -9.34
N VAL A 68 6.34 4.86 -10.37
CA VAL A 68 4.88 5.04 -10.41
C VAL A 68 4.20 4.18 -9.34
N ILE A 69 4.63 2.93 -9.21
CA ILE A 69 4.11 1.98 -8.20
C ILE A 69 4.34 2.52 -6.79
N LEU A 70 5.58 2.93 -6.49
CA LEU A 70 5.97 3.46 -5.19
C LEU A 70 5.25 4.77 -4.87
N SER A 71 5.08 5.65 -5.86
CA SER A 71 4.32 6.89 -5.68
C SER A 71 2.87 6.61 -5.25
N THR A 72 2.19 5.67 -5.92
CA THR A 72 0.81 5.29 -5.58
C THR A 72 0.71 4.66 -4.20
N MET A 73 1.63 3.74 -3.85
CA MET A 73 1.66 3.13 -2.51
C MET A 73 1.86 4.18 -1.41
N ASN A 74 2.75 5.17 -1.65
CA ASN A 74 2.96 6.26 -0.71
C ASN A 74 1.74 7.18 -0.58
N ALA A 75 1.03 7.45 -1.69
CA ALA A 75 -0.21 8.22 -1.65
C ALA A 75 -1.29 7.52 -0.80
N LEU A 76 -1.48 6.21 -0.99
CA LEU A 76 -2.42 5.42 -0.17
C LEU A 76 -2.04 5.44 1.32
N LYS A 77 -0.75 5.27 1.62
CA LYS A 77 -0.24 5.36 2.99
C LYS A 77 -0.50 6.73 3.60
N GLN A 78 -0.27 7.81 2.85
CA GLN A 78 -0.51 9.18 3.31
C GLN A 78 -2.00 9.42 3.59
N GLN A 79 -2.88 9.00 2.67
CA GLN A 79 -4.34 9.10 2.84
C GLN A 79 -4.82 8.37 4.09
N ALA A 80 -4.32 7.15 4.34
CA ALA A 80 -4.65 6.39 5.54
C ALA A 80 -4.17 7.09 6.82
N SER A 81 -2.96 7.67 6.79
CA SER A 81 -2.42 8.45 7.92
C SER A 81 -3.27 9.69 8.21
N GLU A 82 -3.66 10.44 7.18
CA GLU A 82 -4.52 11.62 7.32
C GLU A 82 -5.90 11.27 7.85
N TRP A 83 -6.48 10.16 7.37
CA TRP A 83 -7.76 9.67 7.88
C TRP A 83 -7.70 9.34 9.37
N LEU A 84 -6.64 8.67 9.83
CA LEU A 84 -6.44 8.36 11.25
C LEU A 84 -6.29 9.63 12.11
N LEU A 85 -5.51 10.62 11.64
CA LEU A 85 -5.34 11.89 12.33
C LEU A 85 -6.66 12.66 12.47
N ASN A 86 -7.45 12.72 11.39
CA ASN A 86 -8.76 13.36 11.40
C ASN A 86 -9.72 12.66 12.37
N GLN A 87 -9.70 11.33 12.45
CA GLN A 87 -10.49 10.61 13.46
C GLN A 87 -10.06 10.92 14.90
N GLY A 88 -8.76 11.05 15.15
CA GLY A 88 -8.22 11.48 16.45
C GLY A 88 -8.71 12.86 16.84
N ALA A 89 -8.59 13.84 15.93
CA ALA A 89 -9.03 15.21 16.15
C ALA A 89 -10.55 15.31 16.41
N VAL A 90 -11.36 14.53 15.70
CA VAL A 90 -12.82 14.48 15.93
C VAL A 90 -13.17 13.92 17.32
N LYS A 91 -12.42 12.93 17.82
CA LYS A 91 -12.61 12.41 19.18
C LYS A 91 -12.22 13.42 20.26
N GLU A 92 -11.12 14.15 20.06
CA GLU A 92 -10.70 15.23 20.98
C GLU A 92 -11.72 16.38 21.01
N GLN A 93 -12.24 16.80 19.85
CA GLN A 93 -13.30 17.81 19.80
C GLN A 93 -14.58 17.34 20.50
N LYS A 94 -15.04 16.10 20.28
CA LYS A 94 -16.20 15.56 21.00
C LYS A 94 -16.01 15.58 22.52
N ASN A 95 -14.84 15.18 23.02
CA ASN A 95 -14.55 15.20 24.45
C ASN A 95 -14.55 16.63 25.04
N ALA A 96 -14.06 17.62 24.29
CA ALA A 96 -14.05 19.02 24.74
C ALA A 96 -15.48 19.61 24.84
N TYR A 97 -16.37 19.29 23.90
CA TYR A 97 -17.77 19.74 23.95
C TYR A 97 -18.63 18.97 24.96
N ASP A 98 -18.36 17.68 25.19
CA ASP A 98 -19.12 16.87 26.17
C ASP A 98 -18.74 17.20 27.63
N SER A 99 -17.50 17.66 27.87
CA SER A 99 -17.07 18.12 29.20
C SER A 99 -17.71 19.45 29.67
N GLY A 100 -18.44 20.14 28.79
CA GLY A 100 -19.17 21.37 29.08
C GLY A 100 -20.65 21.18 29.43
N TYR A 101 -21.18 19.94 29.34
CA TYR A 101 -22.58 19.63 29.62
C TYR A 101 -22.76 18.69 30.83
N THR A 102 -21.87 18.74 31.82
CA THR A 102 -22.29 18.46 33.20
C THR A 102 -23.10 19.64 33.70
N VAL A 103 -24.35 19.70 33.25
CA VAL A 103 -25.40 20.48 33.89
C VAL A 103 -25.38 20.11 35.37
N GLU A 104 -25.32 21.13 36.21
CA GLU A 104 -25.51 21.08 37.65
C GLU A 104 -26.77 20.28 38.00
N SER A 105 -26.67 18.95 38.06
CA SER A 105 -27.64 18.14 38.77
C SER A 105 -27.27 18.16 40.25
N MET A 106 -27.39 19.35 40.85
CA MET A 106 -27.43 19.49 42.30
C MET A 106 -28.69 18.80 42.81
N PHE A 107 -28.58 17.51 43.13
CA PHE A 107 -29.55 16.83 43.95
C PHE A 107 -29.40 17.33 45.39
N ILE A 108 -30.09 18.42 45.72
CA ILE A 108 -30.35 18.81 47.10
C ILE A 108 -31.58 18.03 47.55
N ASP A 109 -31.36 16.88 48.18
CA ASP A 109 -32.38 16.26 49.02
C ASP A 109 -32.24 16.84 50.44
N HIS A 110 -33.16 17.72 50.83
CA HIS A 110 -33.19 18.30 52.16
C HIS A 110 -33.84 17.30 53.10
N LYS A 111 -33.03 16.67 53.96
CA LYS A 111 -33.54 15.77 55.00
C LYS A 111 -34.20 16.55 56.13
N LYS A 112 -35.53 16.42 56.29
CA LYS A 112 -36.24 16.36 57.58
C LYS A 112 -37.70 15.95 57.42
#